data_AF-S4P6K6-F1
#
_entry.id   AF-S4P6K6-F1
#
_cell.length_a   1.000
_cell.length_b   1.000
_cell.length_c   1.000
_cell.angle_alpha   90.00
_cell.angle_beta   90.00
_cell.angle_gamma   90.00
#
_symmetry.space_group_name_H-M   'P 1'
#
loop_
_entity.id
_entity.type
_entity.pdbx_description
1 polymer ?
#
loop_
_entity_poly.entity_id
_entity_poly.type
_entity_poly.pdbx_seq_one_letter_code
_entity_poly.pdbx_strand_id
1 'polypeptide(L)' 'MWQSKEDIIELFKGDQGLGFSILDYQDPIDPNGTVIVIRSLVPGGVAEKNGDISPGDRVMSVNGASIKNATLDQA' A
#
# COMPACT_ATOMS: atom_id res chain seq x y z
N MET A 1 2.62 -2.24 15.31
CA MET A 1 2.46 -0.78 15.10
C MET A 1 3.39 -0.43 13.96
N TRP A 2 2.92 0.25 12.90
CA TRP A 2 3.79 0.61 11.77
C TRP A 2 4.94 1.50 12.22
N GLN A 3 6.07 1.44 11.51
CA GLN A 3 7.21 2.30 11.78
C GLN A 3 6.86 3.76 11.46
N SER A 4 7.48 4.70 12.18
CA SER A 4 7.30 6.14 11.94
C SER A 4 8.02 6.65 10.69
N LYS A 5 8.98 5.88 10.18
CA LYS A 5 9.74 6.19 8.97
C LYS A 5 9.00 5.64 7.75
N GLU A 6 8.73 6.51 6.78
CA GLU A 6 8.20 6.14 5.48
C GLU A 6 9.36 5.73 4.58
N ASP A 7 9.27 4.55 3.95
CA ASP A 7 10.22 4.10 2.93
C ASP A 7 9.63 4.35 1.54
N ILE A 8 10.47 4.84 0.62
CA ILE A 8 10.08 5.13 -0.77
C ILE A 8 10.49 3.94 -1.63
N ILE A 9 9.51 3.35 -2.32
CA ILE A 9 9.72 2.17 -3.15
C ILE A 9 9.29 2.51 -4.57
N GLU A 10 10.18 2.24 -5.52
CA GLU A 10 9.93 2.43 -6.94
C GLU A 10 9.51 1.11 -7.58
N LEU A 11 8.30 1.07 -8.14
CA LEU A 11 7.79 -0.08 -8.87
C LEU A 11 7.49 0.30 -10.32
N PHE A 12 7.99 -0.51 -11.25
CA PHE A 12 7.70 -0.36 -12.68
C PHE A 12 6.51 -1.23 -13.05
N LYS A 13 5.44 -0.61 -13.55
CA LYS A 13 4.22 -1.33 -13.95
C LYS A 13 4.53 -2.34 -15.05
N GLY A 14 4.21 -3.61 -14.80
CA GLY A 14 4.25 -4.66 -15.82
C GLY A 14 2.94 -4.77 -16.59
N ASP A 15 2.87 -5.72 -17.51
CA ASP A 15 1.71 -5.93 -18.39
C ASP A 15 0.39 -6.19 -17.62
N GLN A 16 0.49 -6.79 -16.43
CA GLN A 16 -0.65 -7.07 -15.55
C GLN A 16 -0.77 -6.09 -14.36
N GLY A 17 -0.03 -4.98 -14.40
CA GLY A 17 -0.02 -3.98 -13.33
C GLY A 17 1.15 -4.13 -12.35
N LEU A 18 0.92 -3.68 -11.11
CA LEU A 18 1.96 -3.67 -10.06
C LEU A 18 2.00 -4.97 -9.22
N GLY A 19 1.00 -5.85 -9.38
CA GLY A 19 1.03 -7.18 -8.77
C GLY A 19 0.77 -7.19 -7.25
N PHE A 20 -0.04 -6.27 -6.74
CA PHE A 20 -0.56 -6.30 -5.37
C PHE A 20 -2.00 -5.80 -5.33
N SER A 21 -2.69 -6.06 -4.22
CA SER A 21 -4.00 -5.48 -3.91
C SER A 21 -3.95 -4.70 -2.61
N ILE A 22 -4.88 -3.76 -2.44
CA ILE A 22 -5.03 -2.93 -1.24
C ILE A 22 -6.38 -3.17 -0.57
N LEU A 23 -6.49 -2.76 0.69
CA LEU A 23 -7.74 -2.68 1.44
C LEU A 23 -7.72 -1.46 2.36
N ASP A 24 -8.90 -1.01 2.75
CA ASP A 24 -9.10 -0.10 3.88
C ASP A 24 -9.04 -0.88 5.19
N TYR A 25 -8.26 -0.37 6.14
CA TYR A 25 -8.09 -0.94 7.47
C TYR A 25 -8.44 0.10 8.53
N GLN A 26 -9.12 -0.31 9.59
CA GLN A 26 -9.44 0.56 10.70
C GLN A 26 -8.16 1.12 11.32
N ASP A 27 -8.01 2.45 11.42
CA ASP A 27 -6.82 3.02 12.03
C ASP A 27 -6.77 2.61 13.53
N PRO A 28 -5.71 1.93 13.99
CA PRO A 28 -5.59 1.50 15.38
C PRO A 28 -5.40 2.67 16.36
N ILE A 29 -5.11 3.88 15.86
CA ILE A 29 -4.93 5.11 16.64
C ILE A 29 -6.19 5.98 16.57
N ASP A 30 -6.86 6.02 15.41
CA ASP A 30 -8.12 6.74 15.20
C ASP A 30 -9.28 5.78 14.89
N PRO A 31 -10.14 5.44 15.87
CA PRO A 31 -11.30 4.56 15.66
C PRO A 31 -12.33 5.06 14.65
N ASN A 32 -12.27 6.32 14.20
CA ASN A 32 -13.14 6.85 13.15
C ASN A 32 -12.43 6.97 11.79
N GLY A 33 -11.12 6.72 11.75
CA GLY A 33 -10.28 6.83 10.57
C GLY A 33 -9.99 5.46 9.94
N THR A 34 -9.69 5.48 8.65
CA THR A 34 -9.20 4.29 7.92
C THR A 34 -7.87 4.58 7.26
N VAL A 35 -7.11 3.52 6.98
CA VAL A 35 -5.80 3.58 6.34
C VAL A 35 -5.74 2.57 5.21
N ILE A 36 -4.99 2.89 4.16
CA ILE A 36 -4.78 1.97 3.04
C ILE A 36 -3.61 1.04 3.34
N VAL A 37 -3.83 -0.26 3.20
CA VAL A 37 -2.86 -1.31 3.53
C VAL A 37 -2.71 -2.26 2.35
N ILE A 38 -1.49 -2.77 2.12
CA ILE A 38 -1.24 -3.85 1.17
C ILE A 38 -1.92 -5.12 1.69
N ARG A 39 -2.89 -5.64 0.93
CA ARG A 39 -3.66 -6.84 1.27
C ARG A 39 -2.93 -8.12 0.88
N SER A 40 -2.43 -8.16 -0.35
CA SER A 40 -1.80 -9.36 -0.91
C SER A 40 -0.87 -9.00 -2.06
N LEU A 41 0.08 -9.90 -2.33
CA LEU A 41 0.92 -9.85 -3.51
C LEU A 41 0.47 -10.93 -4.50
N VAL A 42 0.62 -10.66 -5.79
CA VAL A 42 0.39 -11.63 -6.86
C VAL A 42 1.66 -12.49 -7.01
N PRO A 43 1.56 -13.83 -6.96
CA PRO A 43 2.70 -14.71 -7.19
C PRO A 43 3.37 -14.45 -8.53
N GLY A 44 4.69 -14.23 -8.52
CA GLY A 44 5.50 -13.83 -9.67
C GLY A 44 5.23 -12.40 -10.17
N GLY A 45 4.42 -11.62 -9.47
CA GLY A 45 4.08 -10.24 -9.79
C GLY A 45 5.23 -9.27 -9.52
N VAL A 46 5.08 -8.01 -9.99
CA VAL A 46 6.11 -6.97 -9.85
C VAL A 46 6.47 -6.73 -8.39
N ALA A 47 5.45 -6.52 -7.53
CA ALA A 47 5.66 -6.30 -6.11
C ALA A 47 6.34 -7.47 -5.39
N GLU A 48 5.90 -8.71 -5.64
CA GLU A 48 6.53 -9.88 -5.02
C GLU A 48 8.00 -10.04 -5.45
N LYS A 49 8.30 -9.79 -6.72
CA LYS A 49 9.67 -9.87 -7.25
C LYS A 49 10.58 -8.76 -6.76
N ASN A 50 10.04 -7.56 -6.54
CA ASN A 50 10.80 -6.46 -5.95
C ASN A 50 11.14 -6.77 -4.48
N GLY A 51 10.18 -7.29 -3.70
CA GLY A 51 10.42 -7.77 -2.35
C GLY A 51 10.50 -6.70 -1.26
N ASP A 52 10.39 -5.42 -1.62
CA ASP A 52 10.44 -4.31 -0.66
C ASP A 52 9.06 -4.01 -0.04
N ILE A 53 7.96 -4.48 -0.64
CA ILE A 53 6.60 -4.38 -0.07
C ILE A 53 6.07 -5.74 0.38
N SER A 54 5.32 -5.76 1.47
CA SER A 54 4.70 -6.93 2.07
C SER A 54 3.24 -6.70 2.45
N PRO A 55 2.40 -7.76 2.48
CA PRO A 55 1.07 -7.67 3.06
C PRO A 55 1.12 -7.15 4.51
N GLY A 56 0.29 -6.16 4.82
CA GLY A 56 0.28 -5.47 6.10
C GLY A 56 0.99 -4.11 6.09
N ASP A 57 1.75 -3.77 5.05
CA ASP A 57 2.37 -2.45 4.93
C ASP A 57 1.33 -1.36 4.67
N ARG A 58 1.47 -0.23 5.35
CA ARG A 58 0.60 0.95 5.18
C ARG A 58 1.14 1.81 4.05
N VAL A 59 0.26 2.15 3.11
CA VAL A 59 0.58 3.04 1.99
C VAL A 59 0.28 4.49 2.40
N MET A 60 1.27 5.37 2.27
CA MET A 60 1.17 6.77 2.71
C MET A 60 0.99 7.73 1.54
N SER A 61 1.60 7.42 0.41
CA SER A 61 1.50 8.17 -0.84
C SER A 61 1.75 7.26 -2.05
N VAL A 62 1.22 7.67 -3.21
CA VAL A 62 1.47 7.02 -4.50
C VAL A 62 1.87 8.11 -5.48
N ASN A 63 3.03 7.96 -6.13
CA ASN A 63 3.56 8.94 -7.10
C ASN A 63 3.59 10.40 -6.56
N GLY A 64 3.91 10.57 -5.28
CA GLY A 64 3.96 11.87 -4.61
C GLY A 64 2.60 12.44 -4.17
N ALA A 65 1.48 11.81 -4.52
CA ALA A 65 0.16 12.17 -4.00
C ALA A 65 -0.11 11.43 -2.68
N SER A 66 -0.37 12.17 -1.60
CA SER A 66 -0.72 11.56 -0.31
C SER A 66 -2.11 10.95 -0.33
N ILE A 67 -2.25 9.77 0.26
CA ILE A 67 -3.52 9.04 0.35
C ILE A 67 -4.02 8.91 1.80
N LYS A 68 -3.48 9.70 2.74
CA LYS A 68 -3.80 9.62 4.18
C LYS A 68 -5.30 9.72 4.51
N ASN A 69 -6.07 10.41 3.67
CA ASN A 69 -7.51 10.59 3.83
C ASN A 69 -8.29 10.10 2.59
N ALA A 70 -7.66 9.29 1.74
CA ALA A 70 -8.33 8.72 0.59
C ALA A 70 -9.21 7.54 1.04
N THR A 71 -10.41 7.46 0.47
CA THR A 71 -11.20 6.23 0.53
C THR A 71 -10.58 5.16 -0.37
N LEU A 72 -10.93 3.89 -0.16
CA LEU A 72 -10.44 2.79 -1.00
C LEU A 72 -10.73 3.04 -2.50
N ASP A 73 -11.89 3.60 -2.83
CA ASP A 73 -12.26 3.90 -4.23
C ASP A 73 -11.43 5.04 -4.85
N GLN A 74 -10.78 5.86 -4.02
CA GLN A 74 -9.93 6.98 -4.45
C GLN A 74 -8.44 6.62 -4.51
N ALA A 75 -8.04 5.47 -3.94
CA ALA A 75 -6.66 4.98 -3.86
C ALA A 75 -6.31 4.06 -5.04
#